data_AF-A0A7Y3UKT0-F1
#
_entry.id   AF-A0A7Y3UKT0-F1
#
_cell.length_a   1.000
_cell.length_b   1.000
_cell.length_c   1.000
_cell.angle_alpha   90.00
_cell.angle_beta   90.00
_cell.angle_gamma   90.00
#
_symmetry.space_group_name_H-M   'P 1'
#
loop_
_entity.id
_entity.type
_entity.pdbx_description
1 polymer ?
#
loop_
_entity_poly.entity_id
_entity_poly.type
_entity_poly.pdbx_seq_one_letter_code
_entity_poly.pdbx_strand_id
1 'polypeptide(L)'
;MRTEGNLTFTANVALTQGQRVKIKSGSTTSPIEVELAGAGEGYIGTVLAPAAAAAVVAVRPRNDVGSHEMVASGAISAGTAIYGAASGKISSIANGAQIGTAIEAATADGDIIEVLPFHTNDRNLSESGASIATTGDTDEYVIAPMTGKLTQADFSSLAALAANDTNYVTFSITNLGQDGTGTDAMLAAVDGNTTKATGGAAIAANTKRTLTLHGTAANLNVTVGDRLLIRAAATGTLAGAVTKPVYSLHFAA
;
A
#
# COMPACT_ATOMS: atom_id res chain seq x y z
N MET A 1 -6.91 19.57 17.98
CA MET A 1 -8.17 20.00 17.32
C MET A 1 -8.26 19.19 16.03
N ARG A 2 -9.10 18.16 15.96
CA ARG A 2 -9.37 17.48 14.68
C ARG A 2 -10.36 18.37 13.96
N THR A 3 -9.98 18.92 12.82
CA THR A 3 -10.89 19.67 11.97
C THR A 3 -11.74 18.64 11.24
N GLU A 4 -12.94 18.37 11.72
CA GLU A 4 -13.95 17.66 10.95
C GLU A 4 -14.43 18.60 9.83
N GLY A 5 -14.26 18.21 8.57
CA GLY A 5 -14.62 19.02 7.40
C GLY A 5 -13.46 19.33 6.46
N ASN A 6 -13.78 20.04 5.36
CA ASN A 6 -12.85 20.41 4.30
C ASN A 6 -11.57 21.06 4.86
N LEU A 7 -10.42 20.71 4.29
CA LEU A 7 -9.14 21.29 4.69
C LEU A 7 -8.92 22.62 3.96
N THR A 8 -8.46 23.61 4.71
CA THR A 8 -8.26 24.98 4.21
C THR A 8 -6.77 25.25 3.96
N PHE A 9 -6.44 25.71 2.75
CA PHE A 9 -5.08 25.99 2.30
C PHE A 9 -4.99 27.37 1.62
N THR A 10 -3.77 27.80 1.29
CA THR A 10 -3.54 28.97 0.42
C THR A 10 -3.24 28.49 -1.01
N ALA A 11 -3.87 29.07 -2.03
CA ALA A 11 -3.61 28.70 -3.42
C ALA A 11 -2.31 29.34 -3.94
N ASN A 12 -1.32 28.55 -4.38
CA ASN A 12 -0.09 29.09 -5.00
C ASN A 12 -0.40 29.74 -6.37
N VAL A 13 -1.32 29.15 -7.12
CA VAL A 13 -1.79 29.61 -8.42
C VAL A 13 -3.31 29.73 -8.41
N ALA A 14 -3.92 30.30 -9.45
CA ALA A 14 -5.36 30.21 -9.61
C ALA A 14 -5.79 28.73 -9.76
N LEU A 15 -6.76 28.31 -8.97
CA LEU A 15 -7.29 26.95 -8.92
C LEU A 15 -8.75 26.95 -9.33
N THR A 16 -9.17 25.90 -10.03
CA THR A 16 -10.56 25.63 -10.39
C THR A 16 -11.09 24.42 -9.61
N GLN A 17 -12.40 24.35 -9.46
CA GLN A 17 -13.09 23.20 -8.86
C GLN A 17 -12.66 21.89 -9.55
N GLY A 18 -12.56 20.82 -8.77
CA GLY A 18 -12.22 19.48 -9.24
C GLY A 18 -10.74 19.27 -9.60
N GLN A 19 -9.88 20.29 -9.51
CA GLN A 19 -8.44 20.09 -9.72
C GLN A 19 -7.80 19.36 -8.53
N ARG A 20 -6.96 18.38 -8.84
CA ARG A 20 -6.09 17.70 -7.87
C ARG A 20 -4.98 18.64 -7.44
N VAL A 21 -4.76 18.74 -6.13
CA VAL A 21 -3.70 19.55 -5.56
C VAL A 21 -2.75 18.74 -4.70
N LYS A 22 -1.52 19.23 -4.55
CA LYS A 22 -0.50 18.73 -3.63
C LYS A 22 0.00 19.87 -2.74
N ILE A 23 0.60 19.51 -1.61
CA ILE A 23 1.29 20.49 -0.77
C ILE A 23 2.50 21.03 -1.53
N LYS A 24 2.64 22.36 -1.59
CA LYS A 24 3.85 23.00 -2.12
C LYS A 24 5.02 22.74 -1.16
N SER A 25 6.04 22.07 -1.66
CA SER A 25 7.25 21.80 -0.86
C SER A 25 7.90 23.11 -0.41
N GLY A 26 8.31 23.18 0.85
CA GLY A 26 8.99 24.36 1.41
C GLY A 26 8.10 25.60 1.60
N SER A 27 6.77 25.47 1.58
CA SER A 27 5.88 26.59 1.88
C SER A 27 6.12 27.14 3.31
N THR A 28 6.23 28.47 3.42
CA THR A 28 6.41 29.18 4.70
C THR A 28 5.15 29.95 5.13
N THR A 29 4.05 29.81 4.40
CA THR A 29 2.79 30.52 4.67
C THR A 29 1.95 29.79 5.73
N SER A 30 1.01 30.53 6.33
CA SER A 30 -0.03 29.97 7.19
C SER A 30 -1.38 30.55 6.77
N PRO A 31 -2.33 29.76 6.23
CA PRO A 31 -2.24 28.32 5.92
C PRO A 31 -1.18 27.98 4.87
N ILE A 32 -0.68 26.75 4.93
CA ILE A 32 0.29 26.18 3.98
C ILE A 32 -0.24 26.25 2.53
N GLU A 33 0.65 26.55 1.59
CA GLU A 33 0.30 26.61 0.17
C GLU A 33 0.09 25.23 -0.46
N VAL A 34 -0.86 25.17 -1.38
CA VAL A 34 -1.08 24.06 -2.29
C VAL A 34 -0.87 24.48 -3.74
N GLU A 35 -0.43 23.53 -4.56
CA GLU A 35 -0.23 23.70 -6.00
C GLU A 35 -0.85 22.54 -6.78
N LEU A 36 -1.00 22.71 -8.10
CA LEU A 36 -1.56 21.67 -8.96
C LEU A 36 -0.68 20.41 -8.94
N ALA A 37 -1.32 19.24 -8.78
CA ALA A 37 -0.64 17.97 -8.95
C ALA A 37 -0.41 17.72 -10.45
N GLY A 38 0.83 17.38 -10.82
CA GLY A 38 1.23 17.05 -12.17
C GLY A 38 0.77 15.67 -12.63
N ALA A 39 1.15 15.32 -13.86
CA ALA A 39 0.85 14.01 -14.43
C ALA A 39 1.62 12.91 -13.69
N GLY A 40 0.94 11.83 -13.33
CA GLY A 40 1.50 10.73 -12.55
C GLY A 40 1.89 11.06 -11.10
N GLU A 41 1.73 12.31 -10.64
CA GLU A 41 2.07 12.71 -9.28
C GLU A 41 0.96 12.40 -8.27
N GLY A 42 1.38 12.16 -7.03
CA GLY A 42 0.48 12.08 -5.87
C GLY A 42 -0.23 13.42 -5.60
N TYR A 43 -1.39 13.35 -4.95
CA TYR A 43 -2.21 14.50 -4.60
C TYR A 43 -2.83 14.30 -3.21
N ILE A 44 -3.12 15.39 -2.51
CA ILE A 44 -3.69 15.39 -1.15
C ILE A 44 -5.22 15.47 -1.15
N GLY A 45 -5.81 15.95 -2.24
CA GLY A 45 -7.25 16.17 -2.35
C GLY A 45 -7.66 16.93 -3.60
N THR A 46 -8.93 17.24 -3.70
CA THR A 46 -9.54 17.97 -4.83
C THR A 46 -10.11 19.31 -4.37
N VAL A 47 -10.00 20.33 -5.22
CA VAL A 47 -10.52 21.67 -4.94
C VAL A 47 -12.05 21.67 -4.99
N LEU A 48 -12.70 22.24 -3.96
CA LEU A 48 -14.17 22.27 -3.87
C LEU A 48 -14.81 23.48 -4.54
N ALA A 49 -14.08 24.59 -4.62
CA ALA A 49 -14.54 25.81 -5.28
C ALA A 49 -13.34 26.58 -5.87
N PRO A 50 -13.52 27.31 -6.99
CA PRO A 50 -12.44 28.08 -7.59
C PRO A 50 -11.85 29.11 -6.62
N ALA A 51 -10.54 29.30 -6.68
CA ALA A 51 -9.81 30.26 -5.86
C ALA A 51 -8.76 30.98 -6.69
N ALA A 52 -8.63 32.30 -6.49
CA ALA A 52 -7.54 33.07 -7.08
C ALA A 52 -6.19 32.72 -6.43
N ALA A 53 -5.10 33.05 -7.10
CA ALA A 53 -3.77 32.94 -6.49
C ALA A 53 -3.69 33.75 -5.18
N ALA A 54 -2.98 33.20 -4.20
CA ALA A 54 -2.87 33.70 -2.82
C ALA A 54 -4.18 33.75 -2.02
N ALA A 55 -5.33 33.33 -2.59
CA ALA A 55 -6.58 33.22 -1.86
C ALA A 55 -6.64 31.92 -1.04
N VAL A 56 -7.50 31.92 -0.04
CA VAL A 56 -7.84 30.73 0.74
C VAL A 56 -8.69 29.79 -0.10
N VAL A 57 -8.35 28.51 -0.13
CA VAL A 57 -9.03 27.45 -0.90
C VAL A 57 -9.42 26.29 0.00
N ALA A 58 -10.63 25.78 -0.20
CA ALA A 58 -11.11 24.56 0.44
C ALA A 58 -10.80 23.34 -0.43
N VAL A 59 -10.20 22.33 0.17
CA VAL A 59 -9.80 21.07 -0.46
C VAL A 59 -10.50 19.92 0.25
N ARG A 60 -11.18 19.07 -0.53
CA ARG A 60 -11.69 17.79 -0.06
C ARG A 60 -10.53 16.80 0.03
N PRO A 61 -10.18 16.29 1.22
CA PRO A 61 -9.08 15.36 1.38
C PRO A 61 -9.29 14.09 0.57
N ARG A 62 -8.24 13.53 -0.03
CA ARG A 62 -8.32 12.28 -0.81
C ARG A 62 -8.80 11.08 0.02
N ASN A 63 -8.54 11.10 1.33
CA ASN A 63 -8.97 10.06 2.26
C ASN A 63 -10.38 10.30 2.82
N ASP A 64 -11.10 11.33 2.34
CA ASP A 64 -12.50 11.52 2.67
C ASP A 64 -13.35 10.41 2.04
N VAL A 65 -14.49 10.12 2.66
CA VAL A 65 -15.36 9.02 2.22
C VAL A 65 -16.14 9.38 0.96
N GLY A 66 -16.34 8.40 0.08
CA GLY A 66 -17.20 8.53 -1.10
C GLY A 66 -16.47 9.01 -2.36
N SER A 67 -17.25 9.52 -3.30
CA SER A 67 -16.80 9.99 -4.61
C SER A 67 -16.30 11.44 -4.57
N HIS A 68 -15.48 11.81 -5.55
CA HIS A 68 -14.91 13.14 -5.73
C HIS A 68 -15.22 13.67 -7.13
N GLU A 69 -15.51 14.97 -7.23
CA GLU A 69 -15.52 15.69 -8.50
C GLU A 69 -14.08 15.95 -8.96
N MET A 70 -13.80 15.63 -10.22
CA MET A 70 -12.47 15.78 -10.82
C MET A 70 -12.54 16.30 -12.25
N VAL A 71 -11.59 17.17 -12.63
CA VAL A 71 -11.55 17.77 -13.99
C VAL A 71 -10.85 16.84 -14.99
N ALA A 72 -11.55 16.44 -16.05
CA ALA A 72 -11.02 15.60 -17.10
C ALA A 72 -10.07 16.36 -18.04
N SER A 73 -9.04 15.67 -18.53
CA SER A 73 -8.08 16.17 -19.52
C SER A 73 -8.52 15.94 -20.98
N GLY A 74 -9.73 15.41 -21.18
CA GLY A 74 -10.24 14.89 -22.44
C GLY A 74 -11.39 13.91 -22.21
N ALA A 75 -11.83 13.22 -23.26
CA ALA A 75 -12.91 12.25 -23.15
C ALA A 75 -12.53 11.05 -22.26
N ILE A 76 -13.42 10.68 -21.33
CA ILE A 76 -13.27 9.56 -20.39
C ILE A 76 -14.60 8.83 -20.33
N SER A 77 -14.62 7.51 -20.56
CA SER A 77 -15.83 6.71 -20.39
C SER A 77 -16.05 6.33 -18.92
N ALA A 78 -17.30 6.26 -18.48
CA ALA A 78 -17.65 5.70 -17.18
C ALA A 78 -17.10 4.26 -17.03
N GLY A 79 -16.68 3.89 -15.82
CA GLY A 79 -16.04 2.61 -15.49
C GLY A 79 -14.55 2.53 -15.86
N THR A 80 -14.00 3.55 -16.54
CA THR A 80 -12.59 3.54 -16.95
C THR A 80 -11.67 3.89 -15.78
N ALA A 81 -10.51 3.23 -15.73
CA ALA A 81 -9.43 3.57 -14.80
C ALA A 81 -8.95 5.00 -15.05
N ILE A 82 -8.80 5.81 -13.99
CA ILE A 82 -8.26 7.16 -14.12
C ILE A 82 -6.88 7.29 -13.48
N TYR A 83 -6.09 8.17 -14.11
CA TYR A 83 -4.71 8.48 -13.78
C TYR A 83 -4.55 10.00 -13.67
N GLY A 84 -3.50 10.43 -12.96
CA GLY A 84 -3.20 11.85 -12.84
C GLY A 84 -2.69 12.44 -14.15
N ALA A 85 -3.32 13.53 -14.61
CA ALA A 85 -2.88 14.32 -15.76
C ALA A 85 -2.29 15.66 -15.30
N ALA A 86 -1.68 16.38 -16.26
CA ALA A 86 -1.13 17.71 -16.02
C ALA A 86 -2.20 18.71 -15.54
N SER A 87 -1.76 19.79 -14.90
CA SER A 87 -2.63 20.87 -14.39
C SER A 87 -3.73 20.40 -13.43
N GLY A 88 -3.46 19.38 -12.60
CA GLY A 88 -4.41 18.86 -11.64
C GLY A 88 -5.57 18.08 -12.25
N LYS A 89 -5.54 17.77 -13.56
CA LYS A 89 -6.61 17.03 -14.24
C LYS A 89 -6.48 15.52 -14.06
N ILE A 90 -7.45 14.78 -14.61
CA ILE A 90 -7.46 13.31 -14.72
C ILE A 90 -7.52 12.84 -16.17
N SER A 91 -7.00 11.66 -16.46
CA SER A 91 -6.99 11.05 -17.80
C SER A 91 -7.28 9.56 -17.72
N SER A 92 -7.82 9.00 -18.81
CA SER A 92 -7.92 7.56 -19.06
C SER A 92 -6.62 6.95 -19.59
N ILE A 93 -5.64 7.77 -19.96
CA ILE A 93 -4.33 7.33 -20.42
C ILE A 93 -3.44 7.09 -19.20
N ALA A 94 -2.88 5.88 -19.09
CA ALA A 94 -2.00 5.50 -17.99
C ALA A 94 -0.82 6.47 -17.84
N ASN A 95 -0.74 7.12 -16.68
CA ASN A 95 0.36 8.01 -16.32
C ASN A 95 0.53 7.99 -14.79
N GLY A 96 1.57 7.31 -14.32
CA GLY A 96 1.73 6.98 -12.90
C GLY A 96 0.73 5.93 -12.41
N ALA A 97 0.51 5.89 -11.09
CA ALA A 97 -0.42 4.96 -10.48
C ALA A 97 -1.89 5.33 -10.81
N GLN A 98 -2.74 4.31 -10.95
CA GLN A 98 -4.19 4.53 -11.03
C GLN A 98 -4.66 5.19 -9.73
N ILE A 99 -5.52 6.20 -9.85
CA ILE A 99 -6.01 7.00 -8.72
C ILE A 99 -7.49 6.79 -8.42
N GLY A 100 -8.21 6.02 -9.25
CA GLY A 100 -9.61 5.67 -9.02
C GLY A 100 -10.28 5.03 -10.24
N THR A 101 -11.60 4.98 -10.21
CA THR A 101 -12.48 4.63 -11.35
C THR A 101 -13.52 5.73 -11.61
N ALA A 102 -13.71 6.10 -12.89
CA ALA A 102 -14.69 7.10 -13.27
C ALA A 102 -16.10 6.51 -13.11
N ILE A 103 -17.03 7.25 -12.51
CA ILE A 103 -18.44 6.82 -12.43
C ILE A 103 -19.33 7.59 -13.41
N GLU A 104 -18.87 8.76 -13.84
CA GLU A 104 -19.47 9.57 -14.88
C GLU A 104 -18.52 9.68 -16.09
N ALA A 105 -19.08 9.84 -17.29
CA ALA A 105 -18.30 10.02 -18.51
C ALA A 105 -18.01 11.51 -18.76
N ALA A 106 -16.78 11.82 -19.17
CA ALA A 106 -16.40 13.12 -19.73
C ALA A 106 -16.43 13.06 -21.26
N THR A 107 -16.92 14.11 -21.90
CA THR A 107 -16.96 14.25 -23.35
C THR A 107 -15.80 15.09 -23.90
N ALA A 108 -15.22 15.96 -23.08
CA ALA A 108 -14.19 16.90 -23.47
C ALA A 108 -13.19 17.22 -22.35
N ASP A 109 -12.12 17.93 -22.72
CA ASP A 109 -11.19 18.53 -21.76
C ASP A 109 -11.88 19.64 -20.96
N GLY A 110 -11.70 19.62 -19.64
CA GLY A 110 -12.31 20.59 -18.72
C GLY A 110 -13.64 20.14 -18.12
N ASP A 111 -14.25 19.05 -18.61
CA ASP A 111 -15.45 18.49 -18.00
C ASP A 111 -15.16 18.07 -16.55
N ILE A 112 -16.02 18.46 -15.62
CA ILE A 112 -15.96 18.00 -14.23
C ILE A 112 -16.85 16.76 -14.14
N ILE A 113 -16.26 15.63 -13.74
CA ILE A 113 -16.95 14.36 -13.62
C ILE A 113 -16.80 13.77 -12.23
N GLU A 114 -17.76 12.97 -11.83
CA GLU A 114 -17.68 12.21 -10.59
C GLU A 114 -16.80 10.96 -10.73
N VAL A 115 -15.94 10.75 -9.73
CA VAL A 115 -14.93 9.70 -9.66
C VAL A 115 -14.98 9.03 -8.30
N LEU A 116 -14.78 7.71 -8.26
CA LEU A 116 -14.47 6.99 -7.02
C LEU A 116 -12.94 6.90 -6.86
N PRO A 117 -12.31 7.76 -6.05
CA PRO A 117 -10.87 7.70 -5.85
C PRO A 117 -10.48 6.50 -5.00
N PHE A 118 -9.30 5.95 -5.27
CA PHE A 118 -8.67 5.00 -4.35
C PHE A 118 -8.11 5.78 -3.16
N HIS A 119 -8.59 5.41 -1.97
CA HIS A 119 -8.20 6.01 -0.70
C HIS A 119 -6.97 5.31 -0.08
N THR A 120 -6.59 4.12 -0.55
CA THR A 120 -5.40 3.41 -0.08
C THR A 120 -4.28 3.39 -1.12
N ASN A 121 -3.06 3.68 -0.67
CA ASN A 121 -1.84 3.36 -1.40
C ASN A 121 -1.41 1.95 -1.02
N ASP A 122 -2.19 0.94 -1.40
CA ASP A 122 -1.81 -0.44 -1.09
C ASP A 122 -0.65 -0.86 -2.01
N ARG A 123 0.40 -1.40 -1.42
CA ARG A 123 1.55 -1.93 -2.14
C ARG A 123 1.69 -3.41 -1.83
N ASN A 124 1.69 -4.22 -2.87
CA ASN A 124 1.94 -5.65 -2.75
C ASN A 124 3.35 -5.93 -3.27
N LEU A 125 4.15 -6.61 -2.46
CA LEU A 125 5.47 -7.10 -2.83
C LEU A 125 5.41 -8.62 -2.83
N SER A 126 5.86 -9.27 -3.90
CA SER A 126 5.95 -10.73 -3.95
C SER A 126 7.36 -11.14 -4.34
N GLU A 127 7.99 -11.97 -3.51
CA GLU A 127 9.37 -12.43 -3.68
C GLU A 127 9.41 -13.96 -3.74
N SER A 128 10.23 -14.50 -4.64
CA SER A 128 10.45 -15.94 -4.76
C SER A 128 11.73 -16.30 -4.02
N GLY A 129 11.59 -16.90 -2.84
CA GLY A 129 12.74 -17.23 -1.99
C GLY A 129 13.49 -18.49 -2.42
N ALA A 130 14.65 -18.70 -1.79
CA ALA A 130 15.36 -19.96 -1.84
C ALA A 130 14.52 -21.11 -1.25
N SER A 131 14.73 -22.34 -1.72
CA SER A 131 14.01 -23.50 -1.18
C SER A 131 14.26 -23.64 0.32
N ILE A 132 13.20 -23.85 1.09
CA ILE A 132 13.32 -24.05 2.54
C ILE A 132 14.01 -25.39 2.76
N ALA A 133 15.18 -25.35 3.39
CA ALA A 133 15.99 -26.53 3.66
C ALA A 133 15.28 -27.48 4.64
N THR A 134 15.68 -28.75 4.65
CA THR A 134 15.11 -29.75 5.56
C THR A 134 15.50 -29.54 7.02
N THR A 135 16.51 -28.70 7.29
CA THR A 135 17.01 -28.34 8.62
C THR A 135 17.52 -26.89 8.60
N GLY A 136 17.52 -26.25 9.77
CA GLY A 136 18.04 -24.89 9.95
C GLY A 136 17.11 -23.79 9.43
N ASP A 137 17.64 -22.57 9.41
CA ASP A 137 16.90 -21.37 9.01
C ASP A 137 17.10 -21.11 7.51
N THR A 138 16.01 -20.80 6.82
CA THR A 138 16.04 -20.24 5.47
C THR A 138 15.57 -18.79 5.56
N ASP A 139 16.48 -17.86 5.27
CA ASP A 139 16.26 -16.43 5.36
C ASP A 139 16.09 -15.81 3.98
N GLU A 140 15.10 -14.94 3.84
CA GLU A 140 14.87 -14.10 2.67
C GLU A 140 14.72 -12.64 3.12
N TYR A 141 15.12 -11.71 2.27
CA TYR A 141 15.11 -10.28 2.62
C TYR A 141 14.33 -9.48 1.60
N VAL A 142 13.44 -8.64 2.12
CA VAL A 142 12.68 -7.70 1.29
C VAL A 142 12.82 -6.29 1.83
N ILE A 143 12.71 -5.30 0.94
CA ILE A 143 12.74 -3.89 1.32
C ILE A 143 11.33 -3.34 1.31
N ALA A 144 10.91 -2.71 2.41
CA ALA A 144 9.60 -2.10 2.53
C ALA A 144 9.41 -1.03 1.43
N PRO A 145 8.42 -1.16 0.53
CA PRO A 145 8.28 -0.30 -0.64
C PRO A 145 7.65 1.06 -0.31
N MET A 146 7.13 1.22 0.91
CA MET A 146 6.46 2.43 1.38
C MET A 146 6.52 2.53 2.90
N THR A 147 6.33 3.74 3.43
CA THR A 147 6.05 3.97 4.84
C THR A 147 4.57 3.68 5.11
N GLY A 148 4.27 2.96 6.20
CA GLY A 148 2.92 2.54 6.54
C GLY A 148 2.92 1.34 7.49
N LYS A 149 2.02 0.38 7.24
CA LYS A 149 1.89 -0.88 7.99
C LYS A 149 1.88 -2.09 7.07
N LEU A 150 2.47 -3.20 7.51
CA LEU A 150 2.18 -4.52 6.97
C LEU A 150 0.76 -4.92 7.36
N THR A 151 -0.10 -5.18 6.37
CA THR A 151 -1.53 -5.50 6.56
C THR A 151 -1.86 -6.95 6.26
N GLN A 152 -1.02 -7.63 5.46
CA GLN A 152 -1.15 -9.06 5.20
C GLN A 152 0.21 -9.67 4.84
N ALA A 153 0.41 -10.92 5.24
CA ALA A 153 1.52 -11.76 4.81
C ALA A 153 0.98 -13.10 4.35
N ASP A 154 1.20 -13.44 3.08
CA ASP A 154 0.79 -14.69 2.47
C ASP A 154 2.03 -15.50 2.06
N PHE A 155 1.89 -16.83 2.12
CA PHE A 155 2.89 -17.80 1.71
C PHE A 155 2.27 -18.79 0.71
N SER A 156 3.06 -19.20 -0.28
CA SER A 156 2.74 -20.31 -1.19
C SER A 156 4.03 -21.04 -1.56
N SER A 157 3.91 -22.29 -2.01
CA SER A 157 5.05 -23.06 -2.52
C SER A 157 4.60 -24.10 -3.52
N LEU A 158 5.52 -24.55 -4.37
CA LEU A 158 5.27 -25.67 -5.27
C LEU A 158 5.23 -27.01 -4.51
N ALA A 159 6.10 -27.16 -3.51
CA ALA A 159 6.12 -28.36 -2.67
C ALA A 159 5.06 -28.29 -1.57
N ALA A 160 4.49 -29.45 -1.23
CA ALA A 160 3.70 -29.63 -0.03
C ALA A 160 4.59 -30.07 1.14
N LEU A 161 4.16 -29.79 2.36
CA LEU A 161 4.78 -30.29 3.60
C LEU A 161 3.66 -30.69 4.57
N ALA A 162 3.65 -31.96 4.95
CA ALA A 162 2.70 -32.47 5.94
C ALA A 162 2.94 -31.83 7.31
N ALA A 163 1.86 -31.65 8.08
CA ALA A 163 1.97 -31.14 9.43
C ALA A 163 2.59 -32.19 10.37
N ASN A 164 3.43 -31.76 11.31
CA ASN A 164 4.10 -32.65 12.26
C ASN A 164 4.53 -31.88 13.53
N ASP A 165 4.34 -32.45 14.72
CA ASP A 165 4.67 -31.74 15.97
C ASP A 165 6.16 -31.74 16.34
N THR A 166 6.98 -32.54 15.66
CA THR A 166 8.43 -32.63 15.87
C THR A 166 9.22 -32.03 14.71
N ASN A 167 8.74 -32.20 13.48
CA ASN A 167 9.42 -31.81 12.24
C ASN A 167 8.60 -30.75 11.49
N TYR A 168 8.71 -29.49 11.90
CA TYR A 168 7.87 -28.40 11.38
C TYR A 168 8.67 -27.15 11.04
N VAL A 169 8.07 -26.32 10.19
CA VAL A 169 8.54 -24.97 9.89
C VAL A 169 7.82 -23.97 10.78
N THR A 170 8.55 -22.99 11.31
CA THR A 170 8.00 -21.77 11.91
C THR A 170 8.29 -20.59 11.00
N PHE A 171 7.26 -19.82 10.64
CA PHE A 171 7.40 -18.60 9.86
C PHE A 171 7.49 -17.39 10.78
N SER A 172 8.46 -16.52 10.54
CA SER A 172 8.57 -15.22 11.19
C SER A 172 8.92 -14.14 10.18
N ILE A 173 8.47 -12.92 10.46
CA ILE A 173 8.94 -11.72 9.76
C ILE A 173 9.41 -10.75 10.85
N THR A 174 10.62 -10.22 10.69
CA THR A 174 11.21 -9.24 11.60
C THR A 174 11.53 -7.98 10.82
N ASN A 175 11.04 -6.82 11.28
CA ASN A 175 11.50 -5.54 10.75
C ASN A 175 12.87 -5.21 11.37
N LEU A 176 13.92 -5.26 10.55
CA LEU A 176 15.29 -4.93 10.95
C LEU A 176 15.58 -3.43 10.84
N GLY A 177 14.64 -2.62 10.35
CA GLY A 177 14.88 -1.22 10.02
C GLY A 177 15.89 -1.06 8.87
N GLN A 178 16.26 0.18 8.60
CA GLN A 178 17.26 0.52 7.58
C GLN A 178 18.70 0.26 8.04
N ASP A 179 18.94 0.28 9.35
CA ASP A 179 20.23 0.01 9.98
C ASP A 179 20.49 -1.48 10.19
N GLY A 180 19.47 -2.33 10.01
CA GLY A 180 19.57 -3.78 10.09
C GLY A 180 19.60 -4.32 11.53
N THR A 181 19.26 -3.50 12.53
CA THR A 181 19.35 -3.89 13.96
C THR A 181 17.98 -4.03 14.65
N GLY A 182 16.90 -3.66 13.96
CA GLY A 182 15.53 -3.80 14.45
C GLY A 182 15.16 -5.23 14.82
N THR A 183 14.23 -5.37 15.77
CA THR A 183 13.81 -6.68 16.31
C THR A 183 12.29 -6.83 16.38
N ASP A 184 11.55 -5.92 15.73
CA ASP A 184 10.10 -5.92 15.76
C ASP A 184 9.54 -7.13 14.98
N ALA A 185 8.92 -8.06 15.73
CA ALA A 185 8.25 -9.20 15.14
C ALA A 185 6.92 -8.79 14.50
N MET A 186 6.80 -8.97 13.20
CA MET A 186 5.62 -8.58 12.42
C MET A 186 4.59 -9.71 12.31
N LEU A 187 4.98 -10.96 12.56
CA LEU A 187 4.06 -12.10 12.69
C LEU A 187 3.80 -12.42 14.16
N ALA A 188 2.61 -12.92 14.47
CA ALA A 188 2.30 -13.40 15.80
C ALA A 188 3.07 -14.70 16.12
N ALA A 189 3.57 -14.82 17.34
CA ALA A 189 4.20 -16.03 17.85
C ALA A 189 3.15 -17.07 18.27
N VAL A 190 2.41 -17.60 17.29
CA VAL A 190 1.34 -18.58 17.47
C VAL A 190 1.55 -19.80 16.58
N ASP A 191 1.04 -20.95 16.99
CA ASP A 191 1.16 -22.20 16.21
C ASP A 191 0.50 -22.08 14.82
N GLY A 192 -0.47 -21.17 14.66
CA GLY A 192 -1.07 -20.82 13.35
C GLY A 192 -0.07 -20.33 12.29
N ASN A 193 1.14 -19.91 12.69
CA ASN A 193 2.27 -19.58 11.82
C ASN A 193 3.30 -20.71 11.69
N THR A 194 2.91 -21.95 11.97
CA THR A 194 3.78 -23.12 11.90
C THR A 194 3.15 -24.27 11.10
N THR A 195 3.96 -25.26 10.75
CA THR A 195 3.47 -26.55 10.25
C THR A 195 3.37 -27.63 11.33
N LYS A 196 3.18 -27.26 12.60
CA LYS A 196 2.80 -28.22 13.64
C LYS A 196 1.46 -28.87 13.31
N ALA A 197 1.28 -30.12 13.71
CA ALA A 197 -0.01 -30.80 13.59
C ALA A 197 -1.01 -30.25 14.62
N THR A 198 -0.51 -29.90 15.80
CA THR A 198 -1.27 -29.26 16.87
C THR A 198 -1.23 -27.74 16.69
N GLY A 199 -2.38 -27.11 16.46
CA GLY A 199 -2.54 -25.66 16.36
C GLY A 199 -2.00 -25.01 15.08
N GLY A 200 -1.15 -25.70 14.33
CA GLY A 200 -0.64 -25.28 13.02
C GLY A 200 -1.42 -25.89 11.84
N ALA A 201 -0.82 -25.81 10.65
CA ALA A 201 -1.39 -26.37 9.43
C ALA A 201 -0.31 -26.84 8.46
N ALA A 202 -0.60 -27.89 7.70
CA ALA A 202 0.25 -28.36 6.61
C ALA A 202 0.39 -27.29 5.52
N ILE A 203 1.45 -27.37 4.72
CA ILE A 203 1.58 -26.62 3.48
C ILE A 203 1.02 -27.49 2.36
N ALA A 204 -0.03 -27.00 1.69
CA ALA A 204 -0.56 -27.64 0.49
C ALA A 204 0.07 -27.01 -0.77
N ALA A 205 0.55 -27.87 -1.67
CA ALA A 205 1.22 -27.45 -2.91
C ALA A 205 0.33 -26.54 -3.76
N ASN A 206 0.91 -25.45 -4.29
CA ASN A 206 0.27 -24.45 -5.14
C ASN A 206 -0.95 -23.76 -4.52
N THR A 207 -1.05 -23.76 -3.19
CA THR A 207 -2.12 -23.07 -2.47
C THR A 207 -1.58 -21.92 -1.64
N LYS A 208 -2.41 -20.90 -1.45
CA LYS A 208 -2.10 -19.75 -0.61
C LYS A 208 -2.41 -20.05 0.85
N ARG A 209 -1.49 -19.71 1.73
CA ARG A 209 -1.66 -19.69 3.17
C ARG A 209 -1.46 -18.26 3.68
N THR A 210 -2.44 -17.73 4.40
CA THR A 210 -2.28 -16.44 5.08
C THR A 210 -1.68 -16.66 6.45
N LEU A 211 -0.62 -15.91 6.76
CA LEU A 211 0.05 -15.90 8.05
C LEU A 211 -0.61 -14.88 8.97
N THR A 212 -0.63 -15.19 10.26
CA THR A 212 -1.23 -14.35 11.30
C THR A 212 -0.24 -13.25 11.68
N LEU A 213 -0.62 -11.99 11.43
CA LEU A 213 0.19 -10.82 11.82
C LEU A 213 0.21 -10.61 13.33
N HIS A 214 1.21 -9.88 13.81
CA HIS A 214 1.32 -9.52 15.22
C HIS A 214 0.15 -8.64 15.67
N GLY A 215 -0.42 -8.93 16.85
CA GLY A 215 -1.61 -8.21 17.35
C GLY A 215 -1.35 -6.77 17.80
N THR A 216 -0.09 -6.40 18.04
CA THR A 216 0.29 -5.03 18.41
C THR A 216 0.59 -4.21 17.16
N ALA A 217 -0.24 -3.19 16.90
CA ALA A 217 -0.21 -2.40 15.67
C ALA A 217 1.11 -1.63 15.43
N ALA A 218 1.92 -1.38 16.46
CA ALA A 218 3.21 -0.71 16.33
C ALA A 218 4.28 -1.62 15.72
N ASN A 219 4.26 -2.93 16.00
CA ASN A 219 5.20 -3.89 15.40
C ASN A 219 4.98 -4.09 13.90
N LEU A 220 3.82 -3.70 13.38
CA LEU A 220 3.51 -3.77 11.94
C LEU A 220 3.98 -2.53 11.18
N ASN A 221 4.47 -1.49 11.87
CA ASN A 221 4.94 -0.28 11.22
C ASN A 221 6.18 -0.57 10.38
N VAL A 222 6.22 0.05 9.21
CA VAL A 222 7.38 0.07 8.31
C VAL A 222 7.63 1.50 7.85
N THR A 223 8.90 1.83 7.68
CA THR A 223 9.34 3.00 6.92
C THR A 223 9.85 2.53 5.57
N VAL A 224 9.62 3.32 4.51
CA VAL A 224 10.19 3.03 3.20
C VAL A 224 11.71 2.80 3.33
N GLY A 225 12.21 1.71 2.74
CA GLY A 225 13.61 1.32 2.83
C GLY A 225 13.94 0.37 3.99
N ASP A 226 13.05 0.16 4.96
CA ASP A 226 13.26 -0.82 6.02
C ASP A 226 13.54 -2.22 5.44
N ARG A 227 14.51 -2.93 6.02
CA ARG A 227 14.82 -4.31 5.64
C ARG A 227 13.99 -5.27 6.48
N LEU A 228 13.15 -6.06 5.83
CA LEU A 228 12.35 -7.09 6.49
C LEU A 228 13.02 -8.44 6.27
N LEU A 229 13.34 -9.13 7.38
CA LEU A 229 13.81 -10.51 7.37
C LEU A 229 12.59 -11.43 7.41
N ILE A 230 12.41 -12.21 6.36
CA ILE A 230 11.47 -13.32 6.32
C ILE A 230 12.25 -14.59 6.63
N ARG A 231 11.84 -15.33 7.65
CA ARG A 231 12.48 -16.58 8.04
C ARG A 231 11.50 -17.73 8.05
N ALA A 232 11.91 -18.83 7.44
CA ALA A 232 11.34 -20.15 7.62
C ALA A 232 12.33 -21.01 8.42
N ALA A 233 12.06 -21.22 9.70
CA ALA A 233 12.91 -22.00 10.60
C ALA A 233 12.44 -23.45 10.67
N ALA A 234 13.23 -24.40 10.18
CA ALA A 234 12.96 -25.82 10.30
C ALA A 234 13.36 -26.33 11.69
N THR A 235 12.38 -26.83 12.44
CA THR A 235 12.56 -27.60 13.67
C THR A 235 12.61 -29.09 13.34
N GLY A 236 13.56 -29.82 13.91
CA GLY A 236 13.79 -31.24 13.59
C GLY A 236 14.33 -31.40 12.17
N THR A 237 13.90 -32.46 11.48
CA THR A 237 14.24 -32.72 10.08
C THR A 237 12.96 -32.90 9.27
N LEU A 238 12.71 -31.98 8.34
CA LEU A 238 11.52 -32.04 7.49
C LEU A 238 11.58 -33.26 6.56
N ALA A 239 10.40 -33.78 6.21
CA ALA A 239 10.27 -34.91 5.28
C ALA A 239 10.77 -34.59 3.84
N GLY A 240 10.94 -33.31 3.52
CA GLY A 240 11.50 -32.84 2.26
C GLY A 240 11.66 -31.32 2.28
N ALA A 241 12.49 -30.80 1.38
CA ALA A 241 12.64 -29.36 1.20
C ALA A 241 11.37 -28.75 0.61
N VAL A 242 10.98 -27.56 1.07
CA VAL A 242 9.85 -26.83 0.49
C VAL A 242 10.36 -25.99 -0.67
N THR A 243 10.16 -26.47 -1.89
CA THR A 243 10.72 -25.85 -3.09
C THR A 243 9.84 -24.71 -3.63
N LYS A 244 10.51 -23.70 -4.21
CA LYS A 244 9.91 -22.49 -4.78
C LYS A 244 8.93 -21.79 -3.82
N PRO A 245 9.36 -21.44 -2.59
CA PRO A 245 8.52 -20.62 -1.72
C PRO A 245 8.33 -19.23 -2.34
N VAL A 246 7.12 -18.71 -2.24
CA VAL A 246 6.76 -17.36 -2.62
C VAL A 246 6.14 -16.69 -1.41
N TYR A 247 6.66 -15.52 -1.06
CA TYR A 247 6.14 -14.69 0.02
C TYR A 247 5.50 -13.46 -0.60
N SER A 248 4.26 -13.16 -0.21
CA SER A 248 3.53 -11.97 -0.66
C SER A 248 3.17 -11.11 0.54
N LEU A 249 3.70 -9.90 0.58
CA LEU A 249 3.49 -8.93 1.66
C LEU A 249 2.68 -7.75 1.14
N HIS A 250 1.66 -7.37 1.89
CA HIS A 250 0.80 -6.24 1.57
C HIS A 250 1.03 -5.11 2.57
N PHE A 251 1.23 -3.91 2.06
CA PHE A 251 1.46 -2.71 2.85
C PHE A 251 0.39 -1.68 2.55
N ALA A 252 -0.06 -0.97 3.59
CA ALA A 252 -0.99 0.15 3.47
C ALA A 252 -0.43 1.36 4.26
N ALA A 253 -0.79 2.57 3.82
CA ALA A 253 -0.34 3.82 4.45
C ALA A 253 -0.95 4.04 5.85
#